data_AF-A0A1B8QUA2-F1
#
_entry.id   AF-A0A1B8QUA2-F1
#
_cell.length_a   1.000
_cell.length_b   1.000
_cell.length_c   1.000
_cell.angle_alpha   90.00
_cell.angle_beta   90.00
_cell.angle_gamma   90.00
#
_symmetry.space_group_name_H-M   'P 1'
#
loop_
_entity.id
_entity.type
_entity.pdbx_description
1 polymer ?
#
loop_
_entity_poly.entity_id
_entity_poly.type
_entity_poly.pdbx_seq_one_letter_code
_entity_poly.pdbx_strand_id
1 'polypeptide(L)'
;MNQKLDYSKLTPIELKAIAISYQNMKKDEGEAFNSSFPYMTSAIEVLAEQLFDYPADNIEELKTLHDELLAANKHLLQLAPVPPSLNPEKIVSELTNDQIVDRLLKISLVNSLVETLSYFQNIVLMRISDIENGVIKGVNNGSIN
;
A
#
# COMPACT_ATOMS: atom_id res chain seq x y z
N MET A 1 -15.27 17.23 21.57
CA MET A 1 -14.51 18.08 20.61
C MET A 1 -15.42 19.22 20.17
N ASN A 2 -15.22 20.45 20.67
CA ASN A 2 -16.07 21.60 20.30
C ASN A 2 -15.44 22.53 19.24
N GLN A 3 -14.20 22.27 18.81
CA GLN A 3 -13.59 22.94 17.67
C GLN A 3 -13.51 21.98 16.48
N LYS A 4 -13.98 22.45 15.33
CA LYS A 4 -13.90 21.74 14.05
C LYS A 4 -12.43 21.63 13.65
N LEU A 5 -12.00 20.45 13.18
CA LEU A 5 -10.66 20.30 12.59
C LEU A 5 -10.51 21.28 11.43
N ASP A 6 -9.40 22.03 11.43
CA ASP A 6 -9.06 22.95 10.35
C ASP A 6 -8.27 22.21 9.27
N TYR A 7 -8.85 22.13 8.08
CA TYR A 7 -8.24 21.51 6.91
C TYR A 7 -7.91 22.53 5.81
N SER A 8 -8.02 23.83 6.09
CA SER A 8 -7.88 24.90 5.09
C SER A 8 -6.51 24.93 4.39
N LYS A 9 -5.48 24.36 5.01
CA LYS A 9 -4.12 24.27 4.48
C LYS A 9 -3.89 23.06 3.57
N LEU A 10 -4.83 22.12 3.50
CA LEU A 10 -4.66 20.89 2.74
C LEU A 10 -4.98 21.08 1.25
N THR A 11 -4.22 20.40 0.42
CA THR A 11 -4.53 20.25 -1.00
C THR A 11 -5.78 19.38 -1.21
N PRO A 12 -6.45 19.48 -2.36
CA PRO A 12 -7.57 18.58 -2.70
C PRO A 12 -7.19 17.10 -2.67
N ILE A 13 -5.93 16.76 -3.00
CA ILE A 13 -5.43 15.37 -2.99
C ILE A 13 -5.33 14.87 -1.55
N GLU A 14 -4.75 15.64 -0.65
CA GLU A 14 -4.63 15.31 0.78
C GLU A 14 -6.00 15.16 1.45
N LEU A 15 -6.93 16.07 1.16
CA LEU A 15 -8.31 15.98 1.64
C LEU A 15 -8.98 14.68 1.19
N LYS A 16 -8.82 14.34 -0.10
CA LYS A 16 -9.39 13.12 -0.67
C LYS A 16 -8.74 11.87 -0.07
N ALA A 17 -7.43 11.89 0.16
CA ALA A 17 -6.71 10.79 0.80
C ALA A 17 -7.26 10.49 2.21
N ILE A 18 -7.43 11.52 3.04
CA ILE A 18 -8.03 11.37 4.38
C ILE A 18 -9.46 10.81 4.27
N ALA A 19 -10.26 11.32 3.33
CA ALA A 19 -11.65 10.88 3.15
C ALA A 19 -11.73 9.39 2.75
N ILE A 20 -10.88 8.95 1.81
CA ILE A 20 -10.81 7.54 1.38
C ILE A 20 -10.32 6.65 2.52
N SER A 21 -9.26 7.06 3.24
CA SER A 21 -8.76 6.29 4.38
C SER A 21 -9.85 6.10 5.44
N TYR A 22 -10.66 7.14 5.72
CA TYR A 22 -11.79 7.03 6.64
C TYR A 22 -12.89 6.11 6.11
N GLN A 23 -13.14 6.07 4.80
CA GLN A 23 -14.08 5.13 4.20
C GLN A 23 -13.59 3.69 4.36
N ASN A 24 -12.30 3.42 4.16
CA ASN A 24 -11.75 2.06 4.37
C ASN A 24 -11.88 1.59 5.81
N MET A 25 -11.77 2.47 6.81
CA MET A 25 -11.99 2.10 8.21
C MET A 25 -13.44 1.66 8.52
N LYS A 26 -14.39 1.98 7.63
CA LYS A 26 -15.80 1.61 7.77
C LYS A 26 -16.18 0.35 7.00
N LYS A 27 -15.26 -0.17 6.17
CA LYS A 27 -15.51 -1.35 5.38
C LYS A 27 -15.54 -2.59 6.24
N ASP A 28 -16.38 -3.53 5.86
CA ASP A 28 -16.41 -4.84 6.49
C ASP A 28 -15.19 -5.68 6.07
N GLU A 29 -14.88 -6.69 6.87
CA GLU A 29 -13.79 -7.62 6.57
C GLU A 29 -14.04 -8.34 5.23
N GLY A 30 -13.03 -8.32 4.36
CA GLY A 30 -13.11 -8.91 3.02
C GLY A 30 -13.56 -7.95 1.91
N GLU A 31 -13.99 -6.73 2.23
CA GLU A 31 -14.17 -5.70 1.22
C GLU A 31 -12.81 -5.22 0.68
N ALA A 32 -12.74 -4.99 -0.64
CA ALA A 32 -11.52 -4.53 -1.30
C ALA A 32 -11.06 -3.18 -0.73
N PHE A 33 -9.77 -3.02 -0.45
CA PHE A 33 -9.20 -1.75 0.02
C PHE A 33 -9.23 -0.69 -1.09
N ASN A 34 -9.67 0.54 -0.80
CA ASN A 34 -9.57 1.67 -1.74
C ASN A 34 -8.28 2.44 -1.48
N SER A 35 -7.34 2.49 -2.42
CA SER A 35 -6.16 3.32 -2.22
C SER A 35 -6.49 4.80 -2.03
N SER A 36 -5.88 5.43 -1.03
CA SER A 36 -5.96 6.88 -0.83
C SER A 36 -5.21 7.65 -1.92
N PHE A 37 -4.32 6.97 -2.67
CA PHE A 37 -3.52 7.49 -3.76
C PHE A 37 -3.68 6.60 -5.02
N PRO A 38 -4.86 6.60 -5.66
CA PRO A 38 -5.24 5.59 -6.65
C PRO A 38 -4.31 5.54 -7.87
N TYR A 39 -3.87 6.68 -8.41
CA TYR A 39 -2.99 6.69 -9.57
C TYR A 39 -1.58 6.17 -9.27
N MET A 40 -1.06 6.45 -8.06
CA MET A 40 0.22 5.90 -7.61
C MET A 40 0.09 4.38 -7.42
N THR A 41 -1.02 3.94 -6.82
CA THR A 41 -1.32 2.52 -6.67
C THR A 41 -1.40 1.81 -8.02
N SER A 42 -2.17 2.32 -8.98
CA SER A 42 -2.27 1.71 -10.30
C SER A 42 -0.94 1.66 -11.05
N ALA A 43 -0.08 2.67 -10.90
CA ALA A 43 1.26 2.63 -11.50
C ALA A 43 2.12 1.49 -10.92
N ILE A 44 2.05 1.26 -9.62
CA ILE A 44 2.78 0.16 -8.96
C ILE A 44 2.17 -1.19 -9.34
N GLU A 45 0.84 -1.29 -9.41
CA GLU A 45 0.15 -2.51 -9.85
C GLU A 45 0.57 -2.91 -11.26
N VAL A 46 0.65 -1.96 -12.21
CA VAL A 46 1.15 -2.22 -13.57
C VAL A 46 2.58 -2.74 -13.55
N LEU A 47 3.46 -2.18 -12.72
CA LEU A 47 4.83 -2.69 -12.57
C LEU A 47 4.85 -4.11 -11.99
N ALA A 48 3.96 -4.41 -11.05
CA ALA A 48 3.81 -5.74 -10.48
C ALA A 48 3.37 -6.76 -11.52
N GLU A 49 2.35 -6.44 -12.31
CA GLU A 49 1.82 -7.29 -13.38
C GLU A 49 2.88 -7.63 -14.42
N GLN A 50 3.82 -6.73 -14.72
CA GLN A 50 4.94 -7.02 -15.62
C GLN A 50 5.83 -8.17 -15.13
N LEU A 51 5.89 -8.43 -13.83
CA LEU A 51 6.69 -9.52 -13.27
C LEU A 51 5.99 -10.88 -13.32
N PHE A 52 4.71 -10.93 -13.69
CA PHE A 52 3.97 -12.19 -13.78
C PHE A 52 4.55 -13.16 -14.82
N ASP A 53 5.17 -12.62 -15.87
CA ASP A 53 5.86 -13.39 -16.92
C ASP A 53 7.38 -13.23 -16.87
N TYR A 54 7.95 -12.77 -15.73
CA TYR A 54 9.39 -12.50 -15.62
C TYR A 54 10.23 -13.77 -15.84
N PRO A 55 11.39 -13.71 -16.53
CA PRO A 55 12.17 -14.89 -16.89
C PRO A 55 12.61 -15.75 -15.69
N ALA A 56 12.59 -17.07 -15.87
CA ALA A 56 13.00 -18.04 -14.84
C ALA A 56 14.49 -17.95 -14.48
N ASP A 57 15.34 -17.59 -15.45
CA ASP A 57 16.79 -17.46 -15.27
C ASP A 57 17.17 -16.40 -14.22
N ASN A 58 16.24 -15.49 -13.90
CA ASN A 58 16.44 -14.38 -12.97
C ASN A 58 15.72 -14.60 -11.62
N ILE A 59 15.47 -15.84 -11.22
CA ILE A 59 14.75 -16.16 -9.97
C ILE A 59 15.37 -15.52 -8.71
N GLU A 60 16.69 -15.42 -8.65
CA GLU A 60 17.39 -14.79 -7.51
C GLU A 60 17.12 -13.28 -7.43
N GLU A 61 16.90 -12.61 -8.56
CA GLU A 61 16.47 -11.20 -8.59
C GLU A 61 15.05 -11.05 -8.04
N LEU A 62 14.14 -11.97 -8.39
CA LEU A 62 12.78 -11.98 -7.87
C LEU A 62 12.76 -12.21 -6.35
N LYS A 63 13.57 -13.13 -5.84
CA LYS A 63 13.72 -13.37 -4.39
C LYS A 63 14.24 -12.14 -3.67
N THR A 64 15.24 -11.48 -4.25
CA THR A 64 15.78 -10.23 -3.70
C THR A 64 14.71 -9.14 -3.66
N LEU A 65 13.97 -8.93 -4.76
CA LEU A 65 12.88 -7.96 -4.82
C LEU A 65 11.77 -8.26 -3.80
N HIS A 66 11.39 -9.52 -3.65
CA HIS A 66 10.42 -9.93 -2.63
C HIS A 66 10.86 -9.49 -1.22
N ASP A 67 12.12 -9.71 -0.87
CA ASP A 67 12.67 -9.36 0.43
C ASP A 67 12.81 -7.84 0.62
N GLU A 68 13.14 -7.10 -0.45
CA GLU A 68 13.14 -5.64 -0.45
C GLU A 68 11.73 -5.08 -0.20
N LEU A 69 10.71 -5.62 -0.88
CA LEU A 69 9.30 -5.25 -0.67
C LEU A 69 8.85 -5.56 0.77
N LEU A 70 9.22 -6.72 1.30
CA LEU A 70 8.94 -7.10 2.69
C LEU A 70 9.58 -6.13 3.69
N ALA A 71 10.85 -5.77 3.48
CA ALA A 71 11.56 -4.83 4.32
C ALA A 71 10.92 -3.43 4.26
N ALA A 72 10.55 -2.96 3.08
CA ALA A 72 9.86 -1.70 2.88
C ALA A 72 8.52 -1.67 3.63
N ASN A 73 7.69 -2.70 3.47
CA ASN A 73 6.41 -2.82 4.17
C ASN A 73 6.56 -2.81 5.70
N LYS A 74 7.54 -3.58 6.22
CA LYS A 74 7.84 -3.60 7.65
C LYS A 74 8.19 -2.21 8.19
N HIS A 75 9.01 -1.45 7.47
CA HIS A 75 9.40 -0.10 7.89
C HIS A 75 8.29 0.93 7.70
N LEU A 76 7.48 0.84 6.65
CA LEU A 76 6.30 1.69 6.48
C LEU A 76 5.31 1.51 7.63
N LEU A 77 5.05 0.28 8.07
CA LEU A 77 4.20 0.00 9.23
C LEU A 77 4.77 0.60 10.52
N GLN A 78 6.08 0.67 10.68
CA GLN A 78 6.72 1.34 11.83
C GLN A 78 6.59 2.87 11.78
N LEU A 79 6.41 3.45 10.59
CA LEU A 79 6.13 4.88 10.40
C LEU A 79 4.66 5.22 10.64
N ALA A 80 3.78 4.21 10.76
CA ALA A 80 2.38 4.44 11.07
C ALA A 80 2.28 5.23 12.40
N PRO A 81 1.53 6.34 12.42
CA PRO A 81 1.37 7.10 13.64
C PRO A 81 0.68 6.22 14.70
N VAL A 82 1.18 6.26 15.93
CA VAL A 82 0.55 5.56 17.06
C VAL A 82 -0.92 6.02 17.15
N PRO A 83 -1.88 5.08 17.20
CA PRO A 83 -3.29 5.44 17.31
C PRO A 83 -3.48 6.36 18.51
N PRO A 84 -4.14 7.51 18.33
CA PRO A 84 -4.46 8.35 19.47
C PRO A 84 -5.37 7.58 20.43
N SER A 85 -5.39 7.99 21.69
CA SER A 85 -6.33 7.46 22.68
C SER A 85 -7.76 7.46 22.13
N LEU A 86 -8.52 6.38 22.34
CA LEU A 86 -9.94 6.33 21.97
C LEU A 86 -10.80 7.37 22.71
N ASN A 87 -10.30 7.95 23.81
CA ASN A 87 -10.94 9.05 24.52
C ASN A 87 -10.70 10.39 23.79
N PRO A 88 -11.75 11.02 23.19
CA PRO A 88 -11.61 12.28 22.45
C PRO A 88 -11.12 13.46 23.29
N GLU A 89 -11.38 13.49 24.60
CA GLU A 89 -10.90 14.54 25.49
C GLU A 89 -9.38 14.47 25.64
N LYS A 90 -8.85 13.25 25.72
CA LYS A 90 -7.42 12.99 25.78
C LYS A 90 -6.72 13.38 24.47
N ILE A 91 -7.35 13.13 23.32
CA ILE A 91 -6.84 13.58 22.01
C ILE A 91 -6.70 15.11 21.98
N VAL A 92 -7.75 15.83 22.39
CA VAL A 92 -7.78 17.31 22.35
C VAL A 92 -6.77 17.92 23.33
N SER A 93 -6.53 17.28 24.48
CA SER A 93 -5.54 17.76 25.44
C SER A 93 -4.09 17.49 25.02
N GLU A 94 -3.85 16.49 24.17
CA GLU A 94 -2.50 16.02 23.84
C GLU A 94 -2.02 16.45 22.45
N LEU A 95 -2.94 16.77 21.53
CA LEU A 95 -2.62 17.03 20.13
C LEU A 95 -3.24 18.32 19.61
N THR A 96 -2.44 19.08 18.87
CA THR A 96 -2.90 20.23 18.08
C THR A 96 -3.65 19.78 16.82
N ASN A 97 -4.48 20.65 16.25
CA ASN A 97 -5.15 20.39 14.97
C ASN A 97 -4.17 19.98 13.86
N ASP A 98 -3.06 20.72 13.70
CA ASP A 98 -2.05 20.44 12.69
C ASP A 98 -1.43 19.03 12.90
N GLN A 99 -1.19 18.61 14.16
CA GLN A 99 -0.71 17.26 14.47
C GLN A 99 -1.74 16.16 14.19
N ILE A 100 -3.02 16.42 14.43
CA ILE A 100 -4.09 15.46 14.11
C ILE A 100 -4.16 15.28 12.59
N VAL A 101 -4.14 16.38 11.83
CA VAL A 101 -4.20 16.35 10.37
C VAL A 101 -2.97 15.65 9.77
N ASP A 102 -1.75 15.96 10.24
CA ASP A 102 -0.52 15.29 9.81
C ASP A 102 -0.58 13.77 10.06
N ARG A 103 -1.08 13.35 11.24
CA ARG A 103 -1.27 11.92 11.53
C ARG A 103 -2.30 11.26 10.61
N LEU A 104 -3.40 11.94 10.29
CA LEU A 104 -4.40 11.43 9.34
C LEU A 104 -3.82 11.25 7.93
N LEU A 105 -2.94 12.15 7.49
CA LEU A 105 -2.26 11.99 6.20
C LEU A 105 -1.25 10.85 6.21
N LYS A 106 -0.43 10.76 7.27
CA LYS A 106 0.54 9.68 7.43
C LYS A 106 -0.11 8.31 7.42
N ILE A 107 -1.21 8.13 8.15
CA ILE A 107 -1.92 6.83 8.15
C ILE A 107 -2.52 6.52 6.77
N SER A 108 -3.07 7.53 6.08
CA SER A 108 -3.61 7.35 4.72
C SER A 108 -2.53 6.90 3.73
N LEU A 109 -1.33 7.48 3.83
CA LEU A 109 -0.17 7.14 3.01
C LEU A 109 0.37 5.75 3.34
N VAL A 110 0.64 5.48 4.62
CA VAL A 110 1.19 4.19 5.07
C VAL A 110 0.27 3.05 4.66
N ASN A 111 -1.03 3.14 4.94
CA ASN A 111 -1.97 2.08 4.58
C ASN A 111 -2.00 1.88 3.06
N SER A 112 -2.05 2.96 2.27
CA SER A 112 -2.12 2.83 0.81
C SER A 112 -0.86 2.20 0.22
N LEU A 113 0.32 2.58 0.71
CA LEU A 113 1.58 2.00 0.25
C LEU A 113 1.74 0.56 0.70
N VAL A 114 1.45 0.25 1.96
CA VAL A 114 1.58 -1.13 2.49
C VAL A 114 0.68 -2.08 1.74
N GLU A 115 -0.58 -1.73 1.51
CA GLU A 115 -1.52 -2.56 0.73
C GLU A 115 -1.02 -2.77 -0.70
N THR A 116 -0.61 -1.69 -1.38
CA THR A 116 -0.13 -1.77 -2.77
C THR A 116 1.16 -2.60 -2.89
N LEU A 117 2.13 -2.39 -2.00
CA LEU A 117 3.39 -3.11 -2.02
C LEU A 117 3.22 -4.57 -1.56
N SER A 118 2.24 -4.86 -0.69
CA SER A 118 1.88 -6.24 -0.34
C SER A 118 1.27 -6.97 -1.54
N TYR A 119 0.42 -6.29 -2.33
CA TYR A 119 -0.06 -6.83 -3.60
C TYR A 119 1.11 -7.13 -4.54
N PHE A 120 2.04 -6.19 -4.71
CA PHE A 120 3.24 -6.39 -5.54
C PHE A 120 4.06 -7.59 -5.04
N GLN A 121 4.33 -7.65 -3.74
CA GLN A 121 5.04 -8.76 -3.11
C GLN A 121 4.37 -10.11 -3.41
N ASN A 122 3.04 -10.18 -3.36
CA ASN A 122 2.28 -11.39 -3.68
C ASN A 122 2.43 -11.81 -5.15
N ILE A 123 2.43 -10.86 -6.10
CA ILE A 123 2.69 -11.19 -7.52
C ILE A 123 4.08 -11.80 -7.69
N VAL A 124 5.10 -11.20 -7.07
CA VAL A 124 6.48 -11.71 -7.10
C VAL A 124 6.56 -13.10 -6.50
N LEU A 125 5.93 -13.33 -5.34
CA LEU A 125 5.89 -14.61 -4.67
C LEU A 125 5.21 -15.70 -5.52
N MET A 126 4.08 -15.37 -6.16
CA MET A 126 3.41 -16.28 -7.09
C MET A 126 4.31 -16.64 -8.26
N ARG A 127 5.04 -15.68 -8.83
CA ARG A 127 5.97 -15.96 -9.93
C ARG A 127 7.13 -16.86 -9.50
N ILE A 128 7.73 -16.61 -8.34
CA ILE A 128 8.77 -17.47 -7.77
C ILE A 128 8.24 -18.90 -7.63
N SER A 129 7.04 -19.05 -7.03
CA SER A 129 6.39 -20.35 -6.87
C SER A 129 6.12 -21.05 -8.20
N ASP A 130 5.66 -20.33 -9.23
CA ASP A 130 5.45 -20.88 -10.57
C ASP A 130 6.76 -21.41 -11.17
N ILE A 131 7.86 -20.67 -11.04
CA ILE A 131 9.18 -21.09 -11.53
C ILE A 131 9.68 -22.32 -10.76
N GLU A 132 9.64 -22.31 -9.43
CA GLU A 132 10.14 -23.41 -8.58
C GLU A 132 9.35 -24.71 -8.76
N ASN A 133 8.05 -24.61 -9.03
CA ASN A 133 7.18 -25.77 -9.30
C ASN A 133 7.19 -26.22 -10.77
N GLY A 134 8.02 -25.60 -11.63
CA GLY A 134 8.09 -25.94 -13.05
C GLY A 134 6.83 -25.60 -13.84
N VAL A 135 6.01 -24.66 -13.35
CA VAL A 135 4.90 -24.05 -14.10
C VAL A 135 5.51 -23.10 -15.13
N ILE A 136 6.07 -23.70 -16.19
CA ILE A 136 6.57 -22.96 -17.33
C ILE A 136 5.36 -22.53 -18.15
N LYS A 137 4.88 -21.31 -17.94
CA LYS A 137 4.06 -20.63 -18.96
C LYS A 137 4.98 -20.43 -20.16
N GLY A 138 4.83 -21.36 -21.13
CA GLY A 138 5.66 -21.42 -22.31
C GLY A 138 5.68 -20.06 -22.99
N VAL A 139 6.88 -19.49 -23.11
CA VAL A 139 7.14 -18.45 -24.09
C VAL A 139 6.78 -19.08 -25.42
N ASN A 140 5.67 -18.63 -26.01
CA ASN A 140 5.28 -19.02 -27.35
C ASN A 140 6.24 -18.30 -28.32
N ASN A 141 7.50 -18.72 -28.29
CA ASN A 141 8.46 -18.38 -29.33
C ASN A 141 7.99 -19.15 -30.55
N GLY A 142 7.26 -18.45 -31.42
CA GLY A 142 6.76 -19.00 -32.67
C GLY A 142 7.88 -19.76 -33.38
N SER A 143 7.69 -21.08 -33.48
CA SER A 143 8.49 -21.91 -34.38
C SER A 143 8.18 -21.46 -35.80
N ILE A 144 9.05 -20.62 -36.35
CA ILE A 144 9.25 -20.53 -37.80
C ILE A 144 10.38 -21.50 -38.12
N ASN A 145 10.01 -22.66 -38.65
CA ASN A 145 10.71 -23.39 -39.72
C ASN A 145 9.86 -24.57 -40.18
#